data_AF-A0A850QUD9-F1
#
_entry.id   AF-A0A850QUD9-F1
#
_cell.length_a   1.000
_cell.length_b   1.000
_cell.length_c   1.000
_cell.angle_alpha   90.00
_cell.angle_beta   90.00
_cell.angle_gamma   90.00
#
_symmetry.space_group_name_H-M   'P 1'
#
loop_
_entity.id
_entity.type
_entity.pdbx_description
1 polymer ?
#
loop_
_entity_poly.entity_id
_entity_poly.type
_entity_poly.pdbx_seq_one_letter_code
_entity_poly.pdbx_strand_id
1 'polypeptide(L)'
;PLEQMHESMPRPEKLVGATYKLKTPEHISEHSLFITINDVVLNEGTEHEIRRPFEVFINSKSLEHYQWIVALTRIMSAVFRKGGDCTFLVEELRSVFDPKGGYWNQGKYVPSLIAEIGNIIEMHLIEIGMINKPELDQHQQAFIDAKKAELSGNSVSNEQEQTDSNFPPSATLCYKCHAKAVVVKDGCQTCLNCGDSKCG
;
A
#
# COMPACT_ATOMS: atom_id res chain seq x y z
N PRO A 1 33.20 -11.17 2.31
CA PRO A 1 32.45 -11.21 1.03
C PRO A 1 31.10 -10.56 1.25
N LEU A 2 30.59 -9.83 0.26
CA LEU A 2 29.29 -9.17 0.33
C LEU A 2 28.20 -10.25 0.42
N GLU A 3 27.50 -10.32 1.54
CA GLU A 3 26.42 -11.28 1.73
C GLU A 3 25.19 -10.82 0.96
N GLN A 4 24.59 -11.77 0.24
CA GLN A 4 23.39 -11.56 -0.56
C GLN A 4 22.35 -12.57 -0.14
N MET A 5 21.08 -12.20 -0.29
CA MET A 5 19.98 -13.09 0.02
C MET A 5 19.93 -14.25 -0.99
N HIS A 6 19.86 -15.49 -0.50
CA HIS A 6 19.73 -16.70 -1.32
C HIS A 6 19.06 -17.84 -0.55
N GLU A 7 18.57 -18.86 -1.27
CA GLU A 7 17.77 -19.97 -0.71
C GLU A 7 18.47 -20.76 0.41
N SER A 8 19.80 -20.89 0.38
CA SER A 8 20.58 -21.61 1.40
C SER A 8 20.98 -20.77 2.61
N MET A 9 20.57 -19.50 2.69
CA MET A 9 20.89 -18.65 3.84
C MET A 9 20.18 -19.18 5.10
N PRO A 10 20.89 -19.44 6.20
CA PRO A 10 20.24 -19.84 7.44
C PRO A 10 19.39 -18.70 7.99
N ARG A 11 18.26 -19.03 8.61
CA ARG A 11 17.43 -18.03 9.30
C ARG A 11 18.23 -17.44 10.47
N PRO A 12 18.43 -16.11 10.53
CA PRO A 12 19.08 -15.46 11.67
C PRO A 12 18.34 -15.67 12.99
N GLU A 13 19.04 -15.54 14.12
CA GLU A 13 18.43 -15.63 15.45
C GLU A 13 17.42 -14.49 15.69
N LYS A 14 17.72 -13.30 15.15
CA LYS A 14 16.90 -12.10 15.26
C LYS A 14 16.56 -11.56 13.87
N LEU A 15 15.30 -11.23 13.68
CA LEU A 15 14.81 -10.47 12.53
C LEU A 15 14.21 -9.16 13.02
N VAL A 16 14.28 -8.11 12.19
CA VAL A 16 13.62 -6.83 12.44
C VAL A 16 12.35 -6.82 11.61
N GLY A 17 11.20 -6.46 12.16
CA GLY A 17 9.95 -6.53 11.42
C GLY A 17 8.96 -5.43 11.77
N ALA A 18 7.97 -5.27 10.89
CA ALA A 18 6.85 -4.37 11.05
C ALA A 18 5.54 -5.17 10.97
N THR A 19 4.54 -4.78 11.77
CA THR A 19 3.18 -5.34 11.69
C THR A 19 2.21 -4.29 11.21
N TYR A 20 1.55 -4.57 10.09
CA TYR A 20 0.57 -3.70 9.46
C TYR A 20 -0.83 -4.22 9.75
N LYS A 21 -1.71 -3.34 10.23
CA LYS A 21 -3.13 -3.65 10.42
C LYS A 21 -3.89 -3.28 9.16
N LEU A 22 -4.48 -4.28 8.52
CA LEU A 22 -5.37 -4.09 7.39
C LEU A 22 -6.84 -4.19 7.83
N LYS A 23 -7.58 -3.10 7.68
CA LYS A 23 -9.02 -3.04 7.91
C LYS A 23 -9.73 -2.89 6.56
N THR A 24 -10.67 -3.78 6.29
CA THR A 24 -11.57 -3.70 5.13
C THR A 24 -12.98 -3.31 5.58
N PRO A 25 -13.88 -2.94 4.64
CA PRO A 25 -15.29 -2.82 4.95
C PRO A 25 -15.86 -4.14 5.52
N GLU A 26 -16.86 -4.03 6.40
CA GLU A 26 -17.43 -5.18 7.13
C GLU A 26 -18.00 -6.26 6.19
N HIS A 27 -18.56 -5.86 5.05
CA HIS A 27 -19.11 -6.79 4.04
C HIS A 27 -18.04 -7.55 3.24
N ILE A 28 -16.77 -7.17 3.36
CA ILE A 28 -15.62 -7.83 2.74
C ILE A 28 -14.94 -8.74 3.74
N SER A 29 -14.69 -8.24 4.95
CA SER A 29 -14.22 -9.05 6.06
C SER A 29 -14.65 -8.40 7.37
N GLU A 30 -15.27 -9.20 8.23
CA GLU A 30 -15.66 -8.78 9.59
C GLU A 30 -14.44 -8.49 10.47
N HIS A 31 -13.29 -9.10 10.15
CA HIS A 31 -12.10 -9.05 10.99
C HIS A 31 -10.91 -8.45 10.25
N SER A 32 -10.15 -7.60 10.95
CA SER A 32 -8.89 -7.07 10.43
C SER A 32 -7.87 -8.19 10.21
N LEU A 33 -7.03 -8.02 9.18
CA LEU A 33 -5.84 -8.82 8.97
C LEU A 33 -4.65 -8.09 9.62
N PHE A 34 -3.74 -8.85 10.21
CA PHE A 34 -2.46 -8.38 10.73
C PHE A 34 -1.34 -9.03 9.92
N ILE A 35 -0.61 -8.20 9.19
CA ILE A 35 0.43 -8.62 8.26
C ILE A 35 1.77 -8.23 8.87
N THR A 36 2.52 -9.20 9.37
CA THR A 36 3.87 -9.00 9.89
C THR A 36 4.88 -9.36 8.83
N ILE A 37 5.78 -8.45 8.48
CA ILE A 37 6.89 -8.71 7.56
C ILE A 37 8.18 -8.53 8.34
N ASN A 38 8.99 -9.59 8.36
CA ASN A 38 10.26 -9.64 9.03
C ASN A 38 11.38 -9.61 7.99
N ASP A 39 12.37 -8.77 8.24
CA ASP A 39 13.53 -8.53 7.40
C ASP A 39 14.80 -9.10 8.01
N VAL A 40 15.69 -9.49 7.11
CA VAL A 40 17.10 -9.67 7.41
C VAL A 40 17.87 -8.40 7.08
N VAL A 41 18.80 -8.02 7.96
CA VAL A 41 19.80 -6.98 7.71
C VAL A 41 21.05 -7.69 7.20
N LEU A 42 21.45 -7.42 5.96
CA LEU A 42 22.66 -7.97 5.35
C LEU A 42 23.79 -6.97 5.46
N ASN A 43 25.00 -7.45 5.70
CA ASN A 43 26.22 -6.63 5.80
C ASN A 43 26.10 -5.48 6.84
N GLU A 44 25.47 -5.78 7.98
CA GLU A 44 25.26 -4.83 9.08
C GLU A 44 26.57 -4.17 9.54
N GLY A 45 26.53 -2.84 9.73
CA GLY A 45 27.69 -2.04 10.14
C GLY A 45 28.67 -1.70 9.02
N THR A 46 28.32 -1.96 7.76
CA THR A 46 29.14 -1.63 6.58
C THR A 46 28.44 -0.65 5.65
N GLU A 47 29.18 -0.08 4.68
CA GLU A 47 28.59 0.78 3.63
C GLU A 47 27.63 0.03 2.68
N HIS A 48 27.60 -1.30 2.76
CA HIS A 48 26.72 -2.16 1.97
C HIS A 48 25.55 -2.73 2.78
N GLU A 49 25.26 -2.14 3.94
CA GLU A 49 24.12 -2.53 4.76
C GLU A 49 22.81 -2.38 3.98
N ILE A 50 22.07 -3.47 3.83
CA ILE A 50 20.78 -3.49 3.14
C ILE A 50 19.77 -4.35 3.90
N ARG A 51 18.51 -3.97 3.83
CA ARG A 51 17.38 -4.78 4.34
C ARG A 51 16.73 -5.55 3.20
N ARG A 52 16.36 -6.80 3.47
CA ARG A 52 15.58 -7.64 2.56
C ARG A 52 14.48 -8.38 3.33
N PRO A 53 13.27 -8.49 2.75
CA PRO A 53 12.19 -9.21 3.39
C PRO A 53 12.58 -10.69 3.46
N PHE A 54 12.36 -11.31 4.61
CA PHE A 54 12.75 -12.69 4.87
C PHE A 54 11.53 -13.62 5.03
N GLU A 55 10.53 -13.18 5.78
CA GLU A 55 9.30 -13.93 6.01
C GLU A 55 8.12 -12.97 6.23
N VAL A 56 6.93 -13.43 5.87
CA VAL A 56 5.67 -12.73 6.13
C VAL A 56 4.74 -13.65 6.90
N PHE A 57 3.92 -13.07 7.76
CA PHE A 57 2.83 -13.73 8.48
C PHE A 57 1.56 -12.92 8.33
N ILE A 58 0.48 -13.58 7.93
CA ILE A 58 -0.83 -12.94 7.80
C ILE A 58 -1.78 -13.64 8.79
N ASN A 59 -2.24 -12.90 9.78
CA ASN A 59 -3.15 -13.39 10.82
C ASN A 59 -4.51 -12.69 10.72
N SER A 60 -5.59 -13.43 10.95
CA SER A 60 -6.94 -12.89 11.06
C SER A 60 -7.74 -13.72 12.07
N LYS A 61 -8.77 -13.11 12.67
CA LYS A 61 -9.80 -13.86 13.41
C LYS A 61 -10.80 -14.54 12.49
N SER A 62 -10.85 -14.14 11.20
CA SER A 62 -11.77 -14.74 10.23
C SER A 62 -11.24 -16.09 9.76
N LEU A 63 -12.11 -17.10 9.83
CA LEU A 63 -11.84 -18.45 9.29
C LEU A 63 -12.23 -18.59 7.82
N GLU A 64 -13.00 -17.64 7.26
CA GLU A 64 -13.50 -17.66 5.87
C GLU A 64 -12.35 -17.77 4.85
N HIS A 65 -11.19 -17.26 5.23
CA HIS A 65 -10.05 -17.05 4.35
C HIS A 65 -8.81 -17.84 4.75
N TYR A 66 -8.93 -18.69 5.76
CA TYR A 66 -7.80 -19.31 6.43
C TYR A 66 -6.89 -20.11 5.49
N GLN A 67 -7.45 -20.95 4.62
CA GLN A 67 -6.65 -21.83 3.75
C GLN A 67 -5.76 -21.05 2.77
N TRP A 68 -6.34 -20.05 2.09
CA TRP A 68 -5.57 -19.25 1.13
C TRP A 68 -4.62 -18.28 1.84
N ILE A 69 -4.97 -17.75 3.02
CA ILE A 69 -4.06 -16.93 3.85
C ILE A 69 -2.82 -17.75 4.21
N VAL A 70 -3.00 -18.99 4.66
CA VAL A 70 -1.89 -19.89 5.00
C VAL A 70 -1.04 -20.20 3.77
N ALA A 71 -1.66 -20.51 2.63
CA ALA A 71 -0.95 -20.78 1.39
C ALA A 71 -0.13 -19.57 0.91
N LEU A 72 -0.75 -18.38 0.90
CA LEU A 72 -0.15 -17.12 0.49
C LEU A 72 1.06 -16.77 1.36
N THR A 73 0.88 -16.85 2.69
CA THR A 73 1.94 -16.61 3.68
C THR A 73 3.16 -17.50 3.43
N ARG A 74 2.94 -18.78 3.14
CA ARG A 74 4.01 -19.75 2.87
C ARG A 74 4.73 -19.48 1.56
N ILE A 75 3.98 -19.22 0.49
CA ILE A 75 4.54 -18.97 -0.85
C ILE A 75 5.33 -17.67 -0.86
N MET A 76 4.78 -16.58 -0.32
CA MET A 76 5.47 -15.29 -0.24
C MET A 76 6.75 -15.38 0.58
N SER A 77 6.72 -16.04 1.74
CA SER A 77 7.93 -16.26 2.53
C SER A 77 8.96 -17.12 1.79
N ALA A 78 8.54 -18.06 0.95
CA ALA A 78 9.46 -18.83 0.11
C ALA A 78 10.09 -17.96 -0.99
N VAL A 79 9.31 -17.07 -1.62
CA VAL A 79 9.82 -16.11 -2.61
C VAL A 79 10.80 -15.14 -1.96
N PHE A 80 10.49 -14.62 -0.78
CA PHE A 80 11.41 -13.80 -0.01
C PHE A 80 12.72 -14.54 0.27
N ARG A 81 12.67 -15.74 0.86
CA ARG A 81 13.87 -16.54 1.15
C ARG A 81 14.70 -16.91 -0.08
N LYS A 82 14.09 -16.98 -1.26
CA LYS A 82 14.83 -17.23 -2.50
C LYS A 82 15.83 -16.12 -2.82
N GLY A 83 15.59 -14.91 -2.33
CA GLY A 83 16.40 -13.74 -2.61
C GLY A 83 16.19 -13.23 -4.04
N GLY A 84 17.05 -12.31 -4.46
CA GLY A 84 16.88 -11.58 -5.71
C GLY A 84 15.81 -10.49 -5.62
N ASP A 85 15.22 -10.15 -6.78
CA ASP A 85 14.17 -9.14 -6.87
C ASP A 85 12.79 -9.76 -6.59
N CYS A 86 12.18 -9.37 -5.48
CA CYS A 86 10.83 -9.78 -5.09
C CYS A 86 9.78 -8.66 -5.29
N THR A 87 10.17 -7.52 -5.87
CA THR A 87 9.27 -6.37 -6.06
C THR A 87 8.11 -6.70 -7.00
N PHE A 88 8.32 -7.64 -7.94
CA PHE A 88 7.27 -8.13 -8.84
C PHE A 88 6.05 -8.70 -8.10
N LEU A 89 6.20 -9.19 -6.87
CA LEU A 89 5.08 -9.70 -6.06
C LEU A 89 3.98 -8.65 -5.88
N VAL A 90 4.33 -7.36 -5.86
CA VAL A 90 3.35 -6.27 -5.76
C VAL A 90 2.35 -6.32 -6.92
N GLU A 91 2.87 -6.42 -8.14
CA GLU A 91 2.04 -6.43 -9.35
C GLU A 91 1.27 -7.76 -9.50
N GLU A 92 1.90 -8.89 -9.16
CA GLU A 92 1.22 -10.19 -9.15
C GLU A 92 0.02 -10.19 -8.19
N LEU A 93 0.19 -9.66 -6.97
CA LEU A 93 -0.90 -9.58 -5.99
C LEU A 93 -2.00 -8.59 -6.42
N ARG A 94 -1.63 -7.45 -7.02
CA ARG A 94 -2.57 -6.48 -7.57
C ARG A 94 -3.41 -7.01 -8.73
N SER A 95 -2.86 -7.94 -9.50
CA SER A 95 -3.55 -8.57 -10.63
C SER A 95 -4.64 -9.56 -10.21
N VAL A 96 -4.76 -9.87 -8.92
CA VAL A 96 -5.80 -10.75 -8.40
C VAL A 96 -7.09 -9.96 -8.17
N PHE A 97 -8.16 -10.35 -8.87
CA PHE A 97 -9.48 -9.73 -8.77
C PHE A 97 -10.44 -10.59 -7.94
N ASP A 98 -11.27 -9.93 -7.13
CA ASP A 98 -12.40 -10.59 -6.49
C ASP A 98 -13.51 -10.77 -7.54
N PRO A 99 -14.08 -11.98 -7.73
CA PRO A 99 -15.19 -12.20 -8.66
C PRO A 99 -16.42 -11.35 -8.35
N LYS A 100 -16.54 -10.79 -7.14
CA LYS A 100 -17.59 -9.85 -6.74
C LYS A 100 -17.31 -8.40 -7.17
N GLY A 101 -16.17 -8.12 -7.80
CA GLY A 101 -15.84 -6.81 -8.36
C GLY A 101 -15.05 -5.87 -7.45
N GLY A 102 -14.36 -6.40 -6.43
CA GLY A 102 -13.56 -5.61 -5.49
C GLY A 102 -14.39 -4.78 -4.52
N TYR A 103 -13.76 -3.79 -3.90
CA TYR A 103 -14.40 -2.92 -2.91
C TYR A 103 -13.73 -1.55 -2.81
N TRP A 104 -14.36 -0.66 -2.08
CA TRP A 104 -13.83 0.66 -1.76
C TRP A 104 -13.36 0.68 -0.32
N ASN A 105 -12.13 1.16 -0.10
CA ASN A 105 -11.56 1.30 1.23
C ASN A 105 -10.93 2.69 1.35
N GLN A 106 -11.34 3.46 2.35
CA GLN A 106 -10.85 4.83 2.58
C GLN A 106 -10.84 5.71 1.33
N GLY A 107 -11.88 5.58 0.49
CA GLY A 107 -12.00 6.33 -0.77
C GLY A 107 -11.12 5.83 -1.92
N LYS A 108 -10.37 4.74 -1.76
CA LYS A 108 -9.61 4.09 -2.84
C LYS A 108 -10.34 2.82 -3.29
N TYR A 109 -10.45 2.62 -4.61
CA TYR A 109 -10.92 1.34 -5.14
C TYR A 109 -9.82 0.29 -5.06
N VAL A 110 -10.21 -0.91 -4.63
CA VAL A 110 -9.32 -2.04 -4.35
C VAL A 110 -9.90 -3.29 -5.03
N PRO A 111 -9.17 -3.91 -5.99
CA PRO A 111 -9.70 -5.02 -6.78
C PRO A 111 -10.02 -6.30 -6.00
N SER A 112 -9.31 -6.56 -4.90
CA SER A 112 -9.52 -7.71 -4.04
C SER A 112 -8.79 -7.53 -2.70
N LEU A 113 -9.07 -8.39 -1.72
CA LEU A 113 -8.30 -8.47 -0.48
C LEU A 113 -6.82 -8.82 -0.73
N ILE A 114 -6.54 -9.60 -1.79
CA ILE A 114 -5.17 -9.96 -2.19
C ILE A 114 -4.42 -8.74 -2.73
N ALA A 115 -5.07 -7.92 -3.56
CA ALA A 115 -4.50 -6.68 -4.07
C ALA A 115 -4.20 -5.68 -2.95
N GLU A 116 -5.05 -5.63 -1.92
CA GLU A 116 -4.84 -4.83 -0.72
C GLU A 116 -3.62 -5.32 0.10
N ILE A 117 -3.43 -6.64 0.23
CA ILE A 117 -2.20 -7.21 0.80
C ILE A 117 -0.99 -6.79 -0.04
N GLY A 118 -1.10 -6.80 -1.37
CA GLY A 118 -0.07 -6.30 -2.29
C GLY A 118 0.31 -4.84 -2.00
N ASN A 119 -0.65 -3.97 -1.69
CA ASN A 119 -0.37 -2.58 -1.29
C ASN A 119 0.43 -2.50 0.01
N ILE A 120 0.17 -3.39 0.98
CA ILE A 120 0.94 -3.46 2.24
C ILE A 120 2.38 -3.93 1.96
N ILE A 121 2.55 -4.92 1.08
CA ILE A 121 3.88 -5.38 0.67
C ILE A 121 4.65 -4.25 -0.02
N GLU A 122 4.03 -3.53 -0.97
CA GLU A 122 4.66 -2.39 -1.63
C GLU A 122 5.13 -1.34 -0.63
N MET A 123 4.25 -0.95 0.30
CA MET A 123 4.59 0.02 1.34
C MET A 123 5.81 -0.42 2.15
N HIS A 124 5.88 -1.70 2.53
CA HIS A 124 7.02 -2.24 3.25
C HIS A 124 8.29 -2.27 2.39
N LEU A 125 8.20 -2.71 1.13
CA LEU A 125 9.33 -2.74 0.20
C LEU A 125 9.88 -1.34 -0.08
N ILE A 126 9.01 -0.32 -0.10
CA ILE A 126 9.41 1.09 -0.13
C ILE A 126 10.16 1.47 1.14
N GLU A 127 9.63 1.10 2.32
CA GLU A 127 10.22 1.42 3.63
C GLU A 127 11.64 0.88 3.79
N ILE A 128 11.91 -0.32 3.27
CA ILE A 128 13.24 -0.95 3.30
C ILE A 128 14.13 -0.59 2.09
N GLY A 129 13.67 0.32 1.21
CA GLY A 129 14.45 0.83 0.09
C GLY A 129 14.58 -0.11 -1.11
N MET A 130 13.68 -1.10 -1.26
CA MET A 130 13.62 -1.98 -2.44
C MET A 130 12.81 -1.38 -3.58
N ILE A 131 11.83 -0.54 -3.28
CA ILE A 131 11.03 0.19 -4.27
C ILE A 131 11.22 1.68 -4.04
N ASN A 132 11.46 2.44 -5.11
CA ASN A 132 11.49 3.90 -5.02
C ASN A 132 10.07 4.41 -4.73
N LYS A 133 9.93 5.33 -3.77
CA LYS A 133 8.66 6.04 -3.60
C LYS A 133 8.28 6.66 -4.95
N PRO A 134 7.02 6.54 -5.38
CA PRO A 134 6.54 7.37 -6.47
C PRO A 134 6.64 8.83 -6.00
N GLU A 135 7.69 9.52 -6.44
CA GLU A 135 7.85 10.94 -6.19
C GLU A 135 6.80 11.67 -7.01
N LEU A 136 5.95 12.44 -6.32
CA LEU A 136 5.24 13.54 -6.98
C LEU A 136 6.32 14.55 -7.35
N ASP A 137 6.38 14.93 -8.64
CA ASP A 137 7.25 16.01 -9.08
C ASP A 137 7.02 17.26 -8.19
N GLN A 138 8.06 18.07 -7.94
CA GLN A 138 7.95 19.30 -7.15
C GLN A 138 6.80 20.18 -7.66
N HIS A 139 6.58 20.20 -8.97
CA HIS A 139 5.44 20.88 -9.58
C HIS A 139 4.08 20.26 -9.18
N GLN A 140 3.96 18.93 -9.21
CA GLN A 140 2.74 18.23 -8.79
C GLN A 140 2.45 18.41 -7.31
N GLN A 141 3.48 18.34 -6.45
CA GLN A 141 3.32 18.56 -5.03
C GLN A 141 2.91 20.00 -4.72
N ALA A 142 3.60 20.99 -5.31
CA ALA A 142 3.24 22.41 -5.17
C ALA A 142 1.83 22.71 -5.69
N PHE A 143 1.42 22.04 -6.78
CA PHE A 143 0.08 22.19 -7.35
C PHE A 143 -1.01 21.61 -6.43
N ILE A 144 -0.78 20.43 -5.84
CA ILE A 144 -1.69 19.83 -4.87
C ILE A 144 -1.81 20.72 -3.62
N ASP A 145 -0.68 21.23 -3.12
CA ASP A 145 -0.65 22.06 -1.91
C ASP A 145 -1.34 23.42 -2.15
N ALA A 146 -1.10 24.06 -3.29
CA ALA A 146 -1.82 25.26 -3.70
C ALA A 146 -3.33 25.01 -3.79
N LYS A 147 -3.76 23.92 -4.43
CA LYS A 147 -5.18 23.60 -4.57
C LYS A 147 -5.86 23.25 -3.24
N LYS A 148 -5.17 22.58 -2.32
CA LYS A 148 -5.66 22.33 -0.96
C LYS A 148 -5.81 23.64 -0.16
N ALA A 149 -4.83 24.54 -0.24
CA ALA A 149 -4.88 25.84 0.44
C ALA A 149 -6.01 26.74 -0.08
N GLU A 150 -6.29 26.71 -1.39
CA GLU A 150 -7.41 27.47 -1.94
C GLU A 150 -8.80 26.88 -1.60
N LEU A 151 -8.86 25.59 -1.22
CA LEU A 151 -10.11 24.93 -0.81
C LEU A 151 -10.41 25.19 0.67
N SER A 152 -9.39 25.26 1.52
CA SER A 152 -9.55 25.59 2.95
C SER A 152 -9.97 27.05 3.20
N GLY A 153 -9.69 27.96 2.26
CA GLY A 153 -10.10 29.37 2.34
C GLY A 153 -11.59 29.66 2.11
N ASN A 154 -12.38 28.69 1.64
CA ASN A 154 -13.81 28.87 1.30
C ASN A 154 -14.78 28.07 2.19
N SER A 155 -14.32 27.52 3.31
CA SER A 155 -15.15 26.69 4.18
C SER A 155 -16.06 27.53 5.09
N VAL A 156 -17.28 27.82 4.62
CA VAL A 156 -18.42 28.04 5.52
C VAL A 156 -18.67 26.71 6.25
N SER A 157 -18.67 26.78 7.57
CA SER A 157 -18.91 25.69 8.51
C SER A 157 -20.12 24.83 8.12
N ASN A 158 -19.88 23.55 7.82
CA ASN A 158 -20.85 22.49 8.07
C ASN A 158 -20.08 21.31 8.64
N GLU A 159 -20.16 21.19 9.96
CA GLU A 159 -19.84 19.97 10.70
C GLU A 159 -20.83 18.89 10.26
N GLN A 160 -20.38 17.90 9.48
CA GLN A 160 -20.88 16.52 9.57
C GLN A 160 -20.05 15.57 8.71
N GLU A 161 -19.75 14.42 9.34
CA GLU A 161 -19.11 13.22 8.81
C GLU A 161 -17.61 13.32 8.51
N GLN A 162 -16.82 13.16 9.58
CA GLN A 162 -15.51 12.50 9.54
C GLN A 162 -15.68 11.10 8.93
N THR A 163 -15.69 11.04 7.59
CA THR A 163 -15.21 9.85 6.89
C THR A 163 -13.70 10.05 6.73
N ASP A 164 -12.92 9.02 7.02
CA ASP A 164 -11.44 8.99 6.99
C ASP A 164 -10.79 9.40 5.64
N SER A 165 -11.53 10.00 4.71
CA SER A 165 -11.01 10.60 3.49
C SER A 165 -10.64 12.07 3.73
N ASN A 166 -9.33 12.38 3.62
CA ASN A 166 -8.75 13.73 3.62
C ASN A 166 -9.21 14.64 2.44
N PHE A 167 -10.36 14.38 1.81
CA PHE A 167 -10.81 15.03 0.57
C PHE A 167 -12.24 15.58 0.68
N PRO A 168 -12.61 16.62 -0.09
CA PRO A 168 -13.94 17.22 -0.01
C PRO A 168 -15.07 16.21 -0.33
N PRO A 169 -16.28 16.36 0.26
CA PRO A 169 -17.41 15.45 0.00
C PRO A 169 -17.82 15.39 -1.48
N SER A 170 -17.61 16.48 -2.21
CA SER A 170 -17.87 16.60 -3.65
C SER A 170 -16.83 15.90 -4.53
N ALA A 171 -15.78 15.30 -3.96
CA ALA A 171 -14.74 14.65 -4.73
C ALA A 171 -15.27 13.40 -5.46
N THR A 172 -14.83 13.20 -6.70
CA THR A 172 -15.13 12.06 -7.55
C THR A 172 -13.90 11.16 -7.76
N LEU A 173 -14.09 10.03 -8.43
CA LEU A 173 -13.05 9.03 -8.65
C LEU A 173 -11.98 9.51 -9.65
N CYS A 174 -10.72 9.41 -9.26
CA CYS A 174 -9.58 9.53 -10.17
C CYS A 174 -9.37 8.24 -10.97
N TYR A 175 -9.37 8.35 -12.30
CA TYR A 175 -9.11 7.20 -13.17
C TYR A 175 -7.66 6.69 -13.10
N LYS A 176 -6.70 7.54 -12.70
CA LYS A 176 -5.27 7.21 -12.64
C LYS A 176 -4.91 6.46 -11.35
N CYS A 177 -5.26 7.02 -10.20
CA CYS A 177 -4.87 6.46 -8.89
C CYS A 177 -6.02 5.76 -8.14
N HIS A 178 -7.24 5.76 -8.71
CA HIS A 178 -8.42 5.13 -8.14
C HIS A 178 -8.85 5.67 -6.75
N ALA A 179 -8.36 6.85 -6.36
CA ALA A 179 -8.80 7.57 -5.17
C ALA A 179 -9.98 8.51 -5.48
N LYS A 180 -10.94 8.62 -4.55
CA LYS A 180 -12.04 9.59 -4.55
C LYS A 180 -11.52 10.97 -4.12
N ALA A 181 -10.70 11.55 -4.97
CA ALA A 181 -9.95 12.77 -4.70
C ALA A 181 -10.01 13.79 -5.85
N VAL A 182 -10.81 13.55 -6.89
CA VAL A 182 -10.97 14.48 -8.01
C VAL A 182 -11.96 15.57 -7.66
N VAL A 183 -11.53 16.83 -7.69
CA VAL A 183 -12.39 17.99 -7.53
C VAL A 183 -12.51 18.75 -8.84
N VAL A 184 -13.69 19.34 -9.09
CA VAL A 184 -13.89 20.25 -10.21
C VAL A 184 -13.80 21.67 -9.68
N LYS A 185 -12.79 22.42 -10.14
CA LYS A 185 -12.66 23.84 -9.81
C LYS A 185 -12.23 24.60 -11.07
N ASP A 186 -12.92 25.69 -11.37
CA ASP A 186 -12.71 26.51 -12.58
C ASP A 186 -12.82 25.71 -13.89
N GLY A 187 -13.73 24.74 -13.92
CA GLY A 187 -13.94 23.84 -15.06
C GLY A 187 -12.88 22.73 -15.21
N CYS A 188 -11.85 22.70 -14.35
CA CYS A 188 -10.80 21.70 -14.40
C CYS A 188 -11.01 20.56 -13.40
N GLN A 189 -10.82 19.32 -13.87
CA GLN A 189 -10.83 18.10 -13.03
C GLN A 189 -9.41 17.83 -12.52
N THR A 190 -9.19 17.93 -11.20
CA THR A 190 -7.88 17.72 -10.58
C THR A 190 -7.98 16.75 -9.41
N CYS A 191 -7.11 15.73 -9.39
CA CYS A 191 -6.96 14.78 -8.30
C CYS A 191 -6.04 15.32 -7.20
N LEU A 192 -6.57 15.52 -6.00
CA LEU A 192 -5.84 15.98 -4.82
C LEU A 192 -4.95 14.90 -4.17
N ASN A 193 -4.98 13.66 -4.70
CA ASN A 193 -4.18 12.53 -4.23
C ASN A 193 -2.92 12.29 -5.07
N CYS A 194 -3.02 12.34 -6.41
CA CYS A 194 -1.90 12.05 -7.31
C CYS A 194 -1.54 13.19 -8.26
N GLY A 195 -2.20 14.35 -8.13
CA GLY A 195 -1.92 15.54 -8.94
C GLY A 195 -2.42 15.46 -10.39
N ASP A 196 -3.04 14.35 -10.80
CA ASP A 196 -3.59 14.19 -12.14
C ASP A 196 -4.63 15.27 -12.45
N SER A 197 -4.41 16.02 -13.52
CA SER A 197 -5.31 17.10 -13.96
C SER A 197 -5.56 17.02 -15.46
N LYS A 198 -6.79 17.34 -15.89
CA LYS A 198 -7.14 17.41 -17.31
C LYS A 198 -6.69 18.70 -18.01
N CYS A 199 -6.13 19.66 -17.27
CA CYS A 199 -5.80 20.99 -17.81
C CYS A 199 -4.30 21.35 -17.75
N GLY A 200 -3.44 20.43 -17.32
CA GLY A 200 -1.98 20.63 -17.27
C GLY A 200 -1.34 19.96 -16.08
#